data_AF-A0A7J9XWI6-F1
#
_entry.id   AF-A0A7J9XWI6-F1
#
_cell.length_a   1.000
_cell.length_b   1.000
_cell.length_c   1.000
_cell.angle_alpha   90.00
_cell.angle_beta   90.00
_cell.angle_gamma   90.00
#
_symmetry.space_group_name_H-M   'P 1'
#
loop_
_entity.id
_entity.type
_entity.pdbx_description
1 polymer ?
#
loop_
_entity_poly.entity_id
_entity_poly.type
_entity_poly.pdbx_seq_one_letter_code
_entity_poly.pdbx_strand_id
1 'polypeptide(L)'
;MTRRATETLAVAEAREQGYLACTSCRPDAVLAARTEDETETETETGGSAAETGDGEAAAERVPVTVVTGQRRYHLRGCQVLQDAEEDDAETVETTPAAARGEGLTPCRVCGAPEGDPGGG
;
A
#
# COMPACT_ATOMS: atom_id res chain seq x y z
N MET A 1 -17.92 -25.95 -10.78
CA MET A 1 -17.67 -25.84 -9.32
C MET A 1 -17.86 -24.39 -8.94
N THR A 2 -18.99 -24.05 -8.29
CA THR A 2 -19.30 -22.66 -7.90
C THR A 2 -18.20 -22.14 -6.98
N ARG A 3 -17.57 -21.03 -7.36
CA ARG A 3 -16.56 -20.34 -6.56
C ARG A 3 -17.22 -19.97 -5.22
N ARG A 4 -16.62 -20.35 -4.09
CA ARG A 4 -17.09 -19.89 -2.78
C ARG A 4 -17.01 -18.37 -2.75
N ALA A 5 -18.13 -17.71 -2.43
CA ALA A 5 -18.17 -16.28 -2.23
C ALA A 5 -17.23 -15.90 -1.08
N THR A 6 -16.48 -14.81 -1.26
CA THR A 6 -15.67 -14.20 -0.20
C THR A 6 -16.48 -13.09 0.43
N GLU A 7 -16.83 -13.25 1.70
CA GLU A 7 -17.57 -12.27 2.49
C GLU A 7 -16.68 -11.75 3.63
N THR A 8 -16.76 -10.45 3.90
CA THR A 8 -15.99 -9.81 4.96
C THR A 8 -16.85 -9.75 6.22
N LEU A 9 -16.39 -10.39 7.29
CA LEU A 9 -17.06 -10.41 8.59
C LEU A 9 -16.09 -10.04 9.71
N ALA A 10 -16.63 -9.50 10.80
CA ALA A 10 -15.86 -9.33 12.03
C ALA A 10 -15.47 -10.69 12.62
N VAL A 11 -14.31 -10.75 13.29
CA VAL A 11 -13.77 -12.00 13.83
C VAL A 11 -14.70 -12.64 14.87
N ALA A 12 -15.42 -11.83 15.66
CA ALA A 12 -16.43 -12.30 16.61
C ALA A 12 -17.59 -13.00 15.88
N GLU A 13 -18.22 -12.29 14.94
CA GLU A 13 -19.34 -12.79 14.12
C GLU A 13 -18.98 -14.06 13.33
N ALA A 14 -17.74 -14.15 12.83
CA ALA A 14 -17.26 -15.33 12.12
C ALA A 14 -17.17 -16.55 13.05
N ARG A 15 -16.80 -16.37 14.32
CA ARG A 15 -16.76 -17.48 15.29
C ARG A 15 -18.14 -17.96 15.67
N GLU A 16 -19.08 -17.04 15.85
CA GLU A 16 -20.48 -17.34 16.17
C GLU A 16 -21.16 -18.15 15.05
N GLN A 17 -20.72 -17.94 13.82
CA GLN A 17 -21.14 -18.73 12.66
C GLN A 17 -20.32 -20.02 12.45
N GLY A 18 -19.40 -20.33 13.37
CA GLY A 18 -18.63 -21.58 13.38
C GLY A 18 -17.40 -21.58 12.47
N TYR A 19 -16.92 -20.43 12.01
CA TYR A 19 -15.69 -20.34 11.21
C TYR A 19 -14.43 -20.49 12.10
N LEU A 20 -13.47 -21.28 11.64
CA LEU A 20 -12.20 -21.53 12.33
C LEU A 20 -11.17 -20.45 11.99
N ALA A 21 -10.47 -19.95 13.01
CA ALA A 21 -9.38 -19.00 12.82
C ALA A 21 -8.19 -19.66 12.09
N CYS A 22 -7.56 -18.92 11.18
CA CYS A 22 -6.34 -19.38 10.52
C CYS A 22 -5.22 -19.53 11.55
N THR A 23 -4.68 -20.74 11.68
CA THR A 23 -3.61 -21.06 12.64
C THR A 23 -2.26 -20.44 12.26
N SER A 24 -2.07 -20.08 10.98
CA SER A 24 -0.90 -19.36 10.50
C SER A 24 -0.98 -17.86 10.80
N CYS A 25 -2.13 -17.23 10.54
CA CYS A 25 -2.29 -15.79 10.73
C CYS A 25 -2.60 -15.40 12.19
N ARG A 26 -3.15 -16.33 12.99
CA ARG A 26 -3.57 -16.14 14.40
C ARG A 26 -4.20 -14.76 14.66
N PRO A 27 -5.34 -14.45 14.00
CA PRO A 27 -5.98 -13.14 14.11
C PRO A 27 -6.37 -12.77 15.54
N ASP A 28 -6.58 -13.76 16.41
CA ASP A 28 -6.88 -13.55 17.83
C ASP A 28 -5.70 -12.96 18.61
N ALA A 29 -4.49 -13.46 18.38
CA ALA A 29 -3.29 -13.00 19.09
C ALA A 29 -2.96 -11.55 18.71
N VAL A 30 -3.20 -11.20 17.44
CA VAL A 30 -3.05 -9.83 16.94
C VAL A 30 -4.06 -8.89 17.62
N LEU A 31 -5.29 -9.35 17.82
CA LEU A 31 -6.34 -8.54 18.47
C LEU A 31 -6.11 -8.42 19.99
N ALA A 32 -5.72 -9.50 20.66
CA ALA A 32 -5.41 -9.49 22.09
C ALA A 32 -4.25 -8.53 22.41
N ALA A 33 -3.17 -8.60 21.64
CA ALA A 33 -2.02 -7.69 21.81
C ALA A 33 -2.41 -6.20 21.67
N ARG A 34 -3.39 -5.88 20.81
CA ARG A 34 -3.88 -4.50 20.67
C ARG A 34 -4.72 -4.03 21.84
N THR A 35 -5.48 -4.92 22.46
CA THR A 35 -6.27 -4.56 23.65
C THR A 35 -5.42 -4.39 24.91
N GLU A 36 -4.26 -5.04 24.96
CA GLU A 36 -3.30 -4.93 26.06
C GLU A 36 -2.52 -3.59 25.99
N ASP A 37 -2.17 -3.15 24.78
CA ASP A 37 -1.49 -1.88 24.47
C ASP A 37 -2.31 -0.64 24.92
N GLU A 38 -3.63 -0.75 25.00
CA GLU A 38 -4.51 0.37 25.42
C GLU A 38 -4.59 0.57 26.94
N THR A 39 -3.93 -0.28 27.76
CA THR A 39 -3.96 -0.16 29.23
C THR A 39 -2.65 0.30 29.88
N GLU A 40 -1.58 0.51 29.12
CA GLU A 40 -0.28 0.92 29.67
C GLU A 40 0.36 2.03 28.81
N THR A 41 0.12 3.31 29.12
CA THR A 41 1.12 4.39 29.06
C THR A 41 0.56 5.75 29.52
N GLU A 42 0.66 6.03 30.82
CA GLU A 42 0.91 7.39 31.32
C GLU A 42 2.43 7.52 31.48
N THR A 43 3.12 8.17 30.54
CA THR A 43 4.45 8.76 30.77
C THR A 43 4.65 9.91 29.80
N GLU A 44 4.65 11.11 30.36
CA GLU A 44 4.92 12.36 29.65
C GLU A 44 6.40 12.54 29.28
N THR A 45 6.60 13.44 28.31
CA THR A 45 7.78 14.30 28.10
C THR A 45 8.98 13.72 27.35
N GLY A 46 9.22 14.30 26.18
CA GLY A 46 10.50 14.28 25.47
C GLY A 46 10.39 14.98 24.12
N GLY A 47 10.45 16.31 24.11
CA GLY A 47 10.32 17.10 22.88
C GLY A 47 11.47 16.93 21.90
N SER A 48 11.18 17.15 20.61
CA SER A 48 11.83 18.19 19.81
C SER A 48 11.05 18.39 18.52
N ALA A 49 10.70 19.64 18.25
CA ALA A 49 9.99 20.07 17.06
C ALA A 49 10.86 19.98 15.80
N ALA A 50 10.17 19.80 14.67
CA ALA A 50 10.61 19.84 13.26
C ALA A 50 11.65 18.75 12.92
N GLU A 51 11.37 17.80 12.02
CA GLU A 51 11.37 18.02 10.58
C GLU A 51 10.64 16.84 9.90
N THR A 52 9.34 16.90 9.62
CA THR A 52 8.76 15.98 8.61
C THR A 52 7.42 16.53 8.10
N GLY A 53 7.47 17.26 7.00
CA GLY A 53 6.25 17.80 6.37
C GLY A 53 6.38 18.09 4.88
N ASP A 54 7.46 17.63 4.23
CA ASP A 54 7.73 17.87 2.81
C ASP A 54 8.21 16.58 2.10
N GLY A 55 7.72 15.41 2.54
CA GLY A 55 7.98 14.14 1.84
C GLY A 55 6.91 13.84 0.79
N GLU A 56 5.65 14.05 1.17
CA GLU A 56 4.49 13.69 0.35
C GLU A 56 4.26 14.69 -0.80
N ALA A 57 4.38 16.00 -0.51
CA ALA A 57 4.30 17.06 -1.52
C ALA A 57 5.49 17.07 -2.50
N ALA A 58 6.63 16.49 -2.11
CA ALA A 58 7.78 16.29 -3.00
C ALA A 58 7.57 15.07 -3.90
N ALA A 59 7.01 13.97 -3.37
CA ALA A 59 6.72 12.74 -4.11
C ALA A 59 5.75 12.97 -5.29
N GLU A 60 4.76 13.85 -5.13
CA GLU A 60 3.82 14.25 -6.19
C GLU A 60 4.43 15.16 -7.28
N ARG A 61 5.64 15.68 -7.06
CA ARG A 61 6.44 16.42 -8.05
C ARG A 61 7.52 15.56 -8.71
N VAL A 62 7.77 14.35 -8.20
CA VAL A 62 8.75 13.42 -8.79
C VAL A 62 8.24 13.00 -10.18
N PRO A 63 9.03 13.17 -11.25
CA PRO A 63 8.62 12.78 -12.59
C PRO A 63 8.36 11.27 -12.67
N VAL A 64 7.23 10.89 -13.27
CA VAL A 64 6.81 9.52 -13.54
C VAL A 64 6.77 9.26 -15.04
N THR A 65 7.07 8.02 -15.41
CA THR A 65 7.04 7.53 -16.78
C THR A 65 5.71 6.81 -17.02
N VAL A 66 4.97 7.22 -18.06
CA VAL A 66 3.71 6.61 -18.48
C VAL A 66 3.95 5.81 -19.74
N VAL A 67 3.55 4.54 -19.74
CA VAL A 67 3.59 3.70 -20.94
C VAL A 67 2.30 3.91 -21.73
N THR A 68 2.37 4.50 -22.91
CA THR A 68 1.20 4.65 -23.78
C THR A 68 0.63 3.25 -24.12
N GLY A 69 -0.69 3.10 -24.04
CA GLY A 69 -1.37 1.79 -24.17
C GLY A 69 -1.58 1.03 -22.85
N GLN A 70 -0.87 1.39 -21.77
CA GLN A 70 -1.17 0.89 -20.42
C GLN A 70 -1.66 2.04 -19.54
N ARG A 71 -2.79 1.83 -18.85
CA ARG A 71 -3.38 2.84 -17.94
C ARG A 71 -2.60 2.97 -16.62
N ARG A 72 -1.27 2.84 -16.67
CA ARG A 72 -0.38 2.82 -15.51
C ARG A 72 0.81 3.78 -15.67
N TYR A 73 1.13 4.51 -14.61
CA TYR A 73 2.34 5.32 -14.52
C TYR A 73 3.34 4.73 -13.51
N HIS A 74 4.62 4.91 -13.77
CA HIS A 74 5.73 4.26 -13.07
C HIS A 74 6.74 5.31 -12.60
N LEU A 75 7.44 5.04 -11.50
CA LEU A 75 8.58 5.90 -11.12
C LEU A 75 9.75 5.69 -12.08
N ARG A 76 10.57 6.73 -12.25
CA ARG A 76 11.82 6.68 -13.01
C ARG A 76 12.75 5.66 -12.36
N GLY A 77 12.93 4.49 -12.99
CA GLY A 77 13.70 3.35 -12.44
C GLY A 77 12.84 2.16 -11.98
N CYS A 78 11.54 2.12 -12.33
CA CYS A 78 10.72 0.93 -12.08
C CYS A 78 11.31 -0.32 -12.75
N GLN A 79 11.60 -1.37 -11.98
CA GLN A 79 12.16 -2.61 -12.53
C GLN A 79 11.27 -3.26 -13.59
N VAL A 80 9.94 -3.12 -13.48
CA VAL A 80 9.00 -3.62 -14.51
C VAL A 80 9.20 -2.90 -15.85
N LEU A 81 9.59 -1.62 -15.83
CA LEU A 81 9.95 -0.90 -17.04
C LEU A 81 11.35 -1.26 -17.53
N GLN A 82 12.29 -1.57 -16.62
CA GLN A 82 13.65 -1.95 -17.00
C GLN A 82 13.75 -3.36 -17.58
N ASP A 83 12.79 -4.24 -17.24
CA ASP A 83 12.69 -5.62 -17.74
C ASP A 83 11.85 -5.72 -19.03
N ALA A 84 10.98 -4.74 -19.27
CA ALA A 84 10.24 -4.62 -20.54
C ALA A 84 11.17 -3.99 -21.58
N GLU A 85 11.78 -4.83 -22.43
CA GLU A 85 12.71 -4.42 -23.49
C GLU A 85 12.17 -3.21 -24.28
N GLU A 86 13.06 -2.24 -24.57
CA GLU A 86 12.80 -0.83 -24.93
C GLU A 86 12.02 -0.58 -26.26
N ASP A 87 11.45 -1.60 -26.88
CA ASP A 87 10.99 -1.60 -28.27
C ASP A 87 9.50 -2.01 -28.36
N ASP A 88 8.59 -1.06 -28.06
CA ASP A 88 7.24 -0.89 -28.66
C ASP A 88 6.36 0.09 -27.84
N ALA A 89 6.78 0.45 -26.64
CA ALA A 89 5.98 1.26 -25.72
C ALA A 89 6.46 2.72 -25.74
N GLU A 90 5.72 3.62 -26.41
CA GLU A 90 6.05 5.05 -26.30
C GLU A 90 5.84 5.49 -24.84
N THR A 91 6.92 5.94 -24.21
CA THR A 91 6.87 6.40 -22.82
C THR A 91 6.85 7.91 -22.75
N VAL A 92 5.91 8.46 -21.99
CA VAL A 92 5.78 9.91 -21.75
C VAL A 92 6.12 10.22 -20.30
N GLU A 93 7.03 11.15 -20.07
CA GLU A 93 7.35 11.66 -18.73
C GLU A 93 6.31 12.72 -18.32
N THR A 94 5.68 12.57 -17.15
CA THR A 94 4.71 13.52 -16.60
C THR A 94 4.75 13.51 -15.07
N THR A 95 3.95 14.35 -14.40
CA THR A 95 3.84 14.32 -12.93
C THR A 95 2.75 13.34 -12.47
N PRO A 96 2.88 12.74 -11.27
CA PRO A 96 1.88 11.86 -10.69
C PRO A 96 0.49 12.50 -10.63
N ALA A 97 0.43 13.79 -10.31
CA ALA A 97 -0.82 14.53 -10.25
C ALA A 97 -1.49 14.67 -11.62
N ALA A 98 -0.72 15.03 -12.67
CA ALA A 98 -1.23 15.12 -14.03
C ALA A 98 -1.67 13.75 -14.56
N ALA A 99 -0.88 12.70 -14.32
CA ALA A 99 -1.22 11.35 -14.73
C ALA A 99 -2.55 10.87 -14.10
N ARG A 100 -2.75 11.14 -12.81
CA ARG A 100 -4.01 10.84 -12.11
C ARG A 100 -5.19 11.64 -12.67
N GLY A 101 -4.97 12.91 -13.03
CA GLY A 101 -5.98 13.75 -13.68
C GLY A 101 -6.46 13.19 -15.02
N GLU A 102 -5.56 12.54 -15.77
CA GLU A 102 -5.85 11.83 -17.02
C GLU A 102 -6.48 10.44 -16.79
N GLY A 103 -6.70 10.03 -15.53
CA GLY A 103 -7.26 8.73 -15.17
C GLY A 103 -6.27 7.57 -15.26
N LEU A 104 -4.96 7.85 -15.23
CA LEU A 104 -3.90 6.85 -15.13
C LEU A 104 -3.72 6.43 -13.66
N THR A 105 -3.45 5.14 -13.46
CA THR A 105 -3.27 4.55 -12.12
C THR A 105 -1.79 4.33 -11.81
N PRO A 106 -1.32 4.41 -10.56
CA PRO A 106 0.06 4.08 -10.27
C PRO A 106 0.35 2.60 -10.54
N CYS A 107 1.57 2.29 -10.96
CA CYS A 107 2.07 0.93 -10.92
C CYS A 107 2.02 0.43 -9.47
N ARG A 108 1.53 -0.80 -9.25
CA ARG A 108 1.44 -1.38 -7.89
C ARG A 108 2.79 -1.46 -7.17
N VAL A 109 3.88 -1.57 -7.93
CA VAL A 109 5.25 -1.59 -7.40
C VAL A 109 5.72 -0.17 -7.02
N CYS A 110 5.32 0.84 -7.79
CA CYS A 110 5.76 2.23 -7.58
C CYS A 110 4.81 3.06 -6.72
N GLY A 111 3.56 2.62 -6.54
CA GLY A 111 2.52 3.33 -5.80
C GLY A 111 2.23 2.74 -4.43
N ALA A 112 3.06 1.82 -3.94
CA ALA A 112 3.01 1.44 -2.54
C ALA A 112 3.40 2.67 -1.71
N PRO A 113 2.53 3.18 -0.82
CA PRO A 113 2.97 4.18 0.14
C PRO A 113 4.04 3.52 1.00
N GLU A 114 5.17 4.20 1.17
CA GLU A 114 6.26 3.69 2.01
C GLU A 114 5.72 3.41 3.42
N GLY A 115 5.57 2.14 3.76
CA GLY A 115 4.88 1.76 5.00
C GLY A 115 4.57 0.28 5.21
N ASP A 116 5.09 -0.66 4.42
CA ASP A 116 5.11 -2.07 4.82
C ASP A 116 6.48 -2.68 4.54
N PRO A 117 7.45 -2.51 5.45
CA PRO A 117 8.73 -3.19 5.37
C PRO A 117 8.58 -4.67 5.83
N GLY A 118 7.89 -5.48 5.04
CA GLY A 118 8.14 -6.92 4.92
C GLY A 118 7.65 -7.86 6.02
N GLY A 119 7.35 -9.09 5.60
CA GLY A 119 7.24 -10.26 6.46
C GLY A 119 6.66 -11.46 5.69
N GLY A 120 7.53 -12.24 5.06
CA GLY A 120 7.20 -13.52 4.40
C GLY A 120 7.01 -14.68 5.37
#